data_AF-E4TWT0-F1
#
_entry.id   AF-E4TWT0-F1
#
_cell.length_a   1.000
_cell.length_b   1.000
_cell.length_c   1.000
_cell.angle_alpha   90.00
_cell.angle_beta   90.00
_cell.angle_gamma   90.00
#
_symmetry.space_group_name_H-M   'P 1'
#
loop_
_entity.id
_entity.type
_entity.pdbx_description
1 polymer ?
#
loop_
_entity_poly.entity_id
_entity_poly.type
_entity_poly.pdbx_seq_one_letter_code
_entity_poly.pdbx_strand_id
1 'polypeptide(L)'
;MNTSINAPLGTEQEELNGVASIEVYNFPTASGIDSAYYFIESNADYKEFFHYSIFSVVESAKESNGGYVPKDSLTITISDIAFIYLGKDQGFYFFADRAGAFRVGFKDPDTNQGVHDIRVQLQGIGIYALGLRFLADYINGTILKEISKPNYYITRADLNIFCQYDLGNIIEPEHIVTRKRKFERIIGKKKGYETLYIGKPPARLRVYNKALEIDHTSMKTHFLKSYLEPLGINVLEPFWNFEFECHRDFLKQYKINTLDDLLGNAEMLFHKMMEQIRLVDTATITLKDIEANRLYKAPTHPLWNYLDQAYTFNAIDQKKIPLERIVYAPKELNANDFIEEFRLLTQKYAEHSVIVNYEELRDVLHESRLWLTKKAQKVIKPFVPIELQTDQRKYLLTRNHTAVAILPKSLEYISDTELITLESLLIKALHQELSYQDQDISLIVKHTQAVNEEKERRRAGQKELELWQV
;
A
#
# COMPACT_ATOMS: atom_id res chain seq x y z
N MET A 1 -14.79 55.22 -8.17
CA MET A 1 -13.64 55.81 -8.88
C MET A 1 -12.93 54.67 -9.60
N ASN A 2 -12.81 54.81 -10.92
CA ASN A 2 -12.19 53.84 -11.81
C ASN A 2 -10.68 53.77 -11.57
N THR A 3 -10.15 52.56 -11.41
CA THR A 3 -8.84 52.20 -11.96
C THR A 3 -8.96 50.81 -12.57
N SER A 4 -9.34 50.80 -13.85
CA SER A 4 -8.99 49.74 -14.78
C SER A 4 -7.46 49.63 -14.82
N ILE A 5 -6.94 48.43 -14.63
CA ILE A 5 -5.62 48.06 -15.11
C ILE A 5 -5.83 46.80 -15.94
N ASN A 6 -5.94 47.02 -17.25
CA ASN A 6 -5.78 45.96 -18.24
C ASN A 6 -4.35 45.42 -18.09
N ALA A 7 -4.20 44.16 -17.68
CA ALA A 7 -2.92 43.48 -17.75
C ALA A 7 -2.64 43.06 -19.21
N PRO A 8 -1.40 43.16 -19.71
CA PRO A 8 -1.11 42.87 -21.11
C PRO A 8 -1.18 41.36 -21.37
N LEU A 9 -1.98 40.98 -22.36
CA LEU A 9 -1.87 39.69 -23.04
C LEU A 9 -0.58 39.71 -23.88
N GLY A 10 0.39 38.89 -23.47
CA GLY A 10 1.55 38.52 -24.27
C GLY A 10 2.77 39.41 -24.09
N THR A 11 3.73 38.93 -23.29
CA THR A 11 5.19 38.93 -23.57
C THR A 11 6.03 38.31 -22.44
N GLU A 12 5.47 37.90 -21.30
CA GLU A 12 6.27 37.31 -20.19
C GLU A 12 6.63 35.82 -20.36
N GLN A 13 6.28 35.19 -21.49
CA GLN A 13 6.52 33.75 -21.68
C GLN A 13 7.99 33.41 -22.00
N GLU A 14 8.84 34.42 -22.24
CA GLU A 14 10.28 34.26 -22.50
C GLU A 14 11.20 34.74 -21.36
N GLU A 15 10.66 35.38 -20.30
CA GLU A 15 11.43 35.79 -19.11
C GLU A 15 11.29 34.82 -17.91
N LEU A 16 10.51 33.74 -18.03
CA LEU A 16 10.19 32.79 -16.95
C LEU A 16 11.32 31.79 -16.58
N ASN A 17 12.57 32.03 -16.97
CA ASN A 17 13.74 31.21 -16.61
C ASN A 17 14.57 31.79 -15.44
N GLY A 18 13.91 32.23 -14.37
CA GLY A 18 14.60 32.78 -13.20
C GLY A 18 13.70 33.10 -12.01
N VAL A 19 13.23 32.05 -11.32
CA VAL A 19 12.66 32.02 -9.96
C VAL A 19 11.69 33.15 -9.59
N ALA A 20 10.41 32.93 -9.90
CA ALA A 20 9.30 33.78 -9.47
C ALA A 20 9.04 33.69 -7.94
N SER A 21 8.89 34.79 -7.20
CA SER A 21 8.44 34.76 -5.80
C SER A 21 7.00 34.24 -5.69
N ILE A 22 6.51 33.88 -4.50
CA ILE A 22 5.10 33.46 -4.32
C ILE A 22 4.12 34.56 -4.76
N GLU A 23 4.55 35.83 -4.70
CA GLU A 23 3.80 37.03 -5.10
C GLU A 23 3.54 37.09 -6.62
N VAL A 24 4.25 36.29 -7.42
CA VAL A 24 4.07 36.22 -8.88
C VAL A 24 2.84 35.39 -9.26
N TYR A 25 2.44 34.43 -8.44
CA TYR A 25 1.23 33.65 -8.70
C TYR A 25 0.03 34.30 -8.04
N ASN A 26 -0.89 34.79 -8.86
CA ASN A 26 -2.13 35.40 -8.42
C ASN A 26 -3.26 35.06 -9.41
N PHE A 27 -3.74 33.82 -9.37
CA PHE A 27 -4.84 33.37 -10.21
C PHE A 27 -5.97 32.79 -9.35
N PRO A 28 -7.24 32.93 -9.77
CA PRO A 28 -8.37 32.35 -9.06
C PRO A 28 -8.22 30.84 -8.83
N THR A 29 -8.55 30.39 -7.62
CA THR A 29 -8.58 28.98 -7.24
C THR A 29 -9.90 28.61 -6.55
N ALA A 30 -10.30 27.35 -6.69
CA ALA A 30 -11.46 26.80 -6.01
C ALA A 30 -11.16 25.39 -5.50
N SER A 31 -11.14 25.24 -4.19
CA SER A 31 -10.73 24.01 -3.51
C SER A 31 -11.93 23.22 -3.01
N GLY A 32 -11.76 21.92 -2.82
CA GLY A 32 -12.83 21.05 -2.36
C GLY A 32 -12.49 19.56 -2.33
N ILE A 33 -13.56 18.77 -2.30
CA ILE A 33 -13.56 17.32 -2.48
C ILE A 33 -14.48 17.03 -3.66
N ASP A 34 -13.95 16.51 -4.76
CA ASP A 34 -14.73 16.22 -5.99
C ASP A 34 -15.51 14.90 -5.85
N SER A 35 -15.06 14.00 -4.98
CA SER A 35 -15.78 12.77 -4.68
C SER A 35 -15.42 12.17 -3.32
N ALA A 36 -16.40 11.50 -2.70
CA ALA A 36 -16.23 10.82 -1.42
C ALA A 36 -17.00 9.50 -1.39
N TYR A 37 -16.34 8.44 -0.92
CA TYR A 37 -16.86 7.08 -0.95
C TYR A 37 -16.75 6.52 0.45
N TYR A 38 -17.84 6.00 1.00
CA TYR A 38 -17.84 5.47 2.35
C TYR A 38 -18.76 4.26 2.48
N PHE A 39 -18.46 3.45 3.48
CA PHE A 39 -19.31 2.37 3.93
C PHE A 39 -20.20 2.84 5.07
N ILE A 40 -21.39 2.27 5.18
CA ILE A 40 -22.31 2.47 6.30
C ILE A 40 -22.60 1.12 6.93
N GLU A 41 -22.61 1.08 8.26
CA GLU A 41 -23.05 -0.08 9.00
C GLU A 41 -24.57 -0.27 8.85
N SER A 42 -25.01 -1.49 8.50
CA SER A 42 -26.41 -1.88 8.40
C SER A 42 -27.06 -2.07 9.78
N ASN A 43 -28.39 -1.98 9.84
CA ASN A 43 -29.18 -2.30 11.03
C ASN A 43 -29.92 -3.64 10.87
N ALA A 44 -30.86 -3.96 11.78
CA ALA A 44 -31.61 -5.21 11.73
C ALA A 44 -32.57 -5.29 10.52
N ASP A 45 -33.12 -4.17 10.09
CA ASP A 45 -34.11 -4.07 9.01
C ASP A 45 -33.45 -4.23 7.61
N TYR A 46 -32.12 -4.05 7.54
CA TYR A 46 -31.37 -4.17 6.31
C TYR A 46 -31.52 -5.53 5.62
N LYS A 47 -31.58 -6.63 6.38
CA LYS A 47 -31.63 -7.98 5.79
C LYS A 47 -32.92 -8.18 4.99
N GLU A 48 -34.05 -7.78 5.56
CA GLU A 48 -35.35 -7.83 4.90
C GLU A 48 -35.37 -6.91 3.67
N PHE A 49 -34.92 -5.66 3.85
CA PHE A 49 -34.77 -4.71 2.75
C PHE A 49 -33.94 -5.28 1.60
N PHE A 50 -32.78 -5.87 1.88
CA PHE A 50 -31.90 -6.44 0.86
C PHE A 50 -32.60 -7.56 0.10
N HIS A 51 -33.20 -8.54 0.79
CA HIS A 51 -33.79 -9.68 0.09
C HIS A 51 -35.03 -9.30 -0.74
N TYR A 52 -35.93 -8.48 -0.19
CA TYR A 52 -37.20 -8.19 -0.84
C TYR A 52 -37.15 -6.97 -1.78
N SER A 53 -36.40 -5.93 -1.42
CA SER A 53 -36.38 -4.67 -2.19
C SER A 53 -35.22 -4.59 -3.19
N ILE A 54 -34.14 -5.36 -2.96
CA ILE A 54 -32.96 -5.35 -3.84
C ILE A 54 -32.84 -6.66 -4.61
N PHE A 55 -32.55 -7.77 -3.92
CA PHE A 55 -32.19 -9.04 -4.54
C PHE A 55 -33.35 -9.60 -5.37
N SER A 56 -34.53 -9.79 -4.77
CA SER A 56 -35.68 -10.36 -5.48
C SER A 56 -36.06 -9.52 -6.70
N VAL A 57 -36.06 -8.19 -6.57
CA VAL A 57 -36.42 -7.27 -7.67
C VAL A 57 -35.42 -7.37 -8.82
N VAL A 58 -34.12 -7.38 -8.53
CA VAL A 58 -33.08 -7.47 -9.57
C VAL A 58 -33.08 -8.84 -10.24
N GLU A 59 -33.19 -9.93 -9.48
CA GLU A 59 -33.17 -11.28 -10.06
C GLU A 59 -34.44 -11.55 -10.89
N SER A 60 -35.62 -11.15 -10.44
CA SER A 60 -36.85 -11.24 -11.27
C SER A 60 -36.75 -10.41 -12.56
N ALA A 61 -36.11 -9.23 -12.51
CA ALA A 61 -35.86 -8.42 -13.69
C ALA A 61 -34.87 -9.09 -14.66
N LYS A 62 -33.84 -9.77 -14.15
CA LYS A 62 -32.92 -10.56 -15.00
C LYS A 62 -33.62 -11.74 -15.65
N GLU A 63 -34.40 -12.51 -14.89
CA GLU A 63 -35.16 -13.65 -15.40
C GLU A 63 -36.07 -13.23 -16.56
N SER A 64 -36.80 -12.12 -16.38
CA SER A 64 -37.70 -11.55 -17.40
C SER A 64 -36.99 -11.08 -18.66
N ASN A 65 -35.70 -10.76 -18.57
CA ASN A 65 -34.88 -10.22 -19.67
C ASN A 65 -33.81 -11.21 -20.15
N GLY A 66 -33.97 -12.51 -19.89
CA GLY A 66 -33.07 -13.55 -20.42
C GLY A 66 -31.67 -13.55 -19.78
N GLY A 67 -31.57 -13.19 -18.49
CA GLY A 67 -30.35 -13.30 -17.67
C GLY A 67 -29.56 -12.01 -17.48
N TYR A 68 -30.01 -10.88 -18.05
CA TYR A 68 -29.37 -9.58 -17.86
C TYR A 68 -30.43 -8.50 -17.57
N VAL A 69 -30.03 -7.37 -16.99
CA VAL A 69 -30.91 -6.20 -16.84
C VAL A 69 -30.46 -5.15 -17.86
N PRO A 70 -31.32 -4.75 -18.81
CA PRO A 70 -31.00 -3.66 -19.73
C PRO A 70 -30.65 -2.37 -18.98
N LYS A 71 -29.80 -1.54 -19.58
CA LYS A 71 -29.40 -0.27 -18.99
C LYS A 71 -30.64 0.63 -18.80
N ASP A 72 -30.72 1.28 -17.64
CA ASP A 72 -31.79 2.24 -17.29
C ASP A 72 -33.21 1.64 -17.27
N SER A 73 -33.37 0.31 -17.35
CA SER A 73 -34.70 -0.33 -17.41
C SER A 73 -35.26 -0.76 -16.06
N LEU A 74 -34.41 -0.87 -15.03
CA LEU A 74 -34.82 -1.28 -13.69
C LEU A 74 -34.70 -0.10 -12.73
N THR A 75 -35.80 0.18 -12.05
CA THR A 75 -35.84 1.17 -10.97
C THR A 75 -36.38 0.56 -9.70
N ILE A 76 -35.83 1.00 -8.56
CA ILE A 76 -36.34 0.70 -7.22
C ILE A 76 -36.71 2.01 -6.53
N THR A 77 -37.47 1.93 -5.45
CA THR A 77 -37.81 3.09 -4.61
C THR A 77 -37.23 2.90 -3.22
N ILE A 78 -36.53 3.92 -2.71
CA ILE A 78 -36.04 3.96 -1.32
C ILE A 78 -36.45 5.31 -0.76
N SER A 79 -37.21 5.31 0.34
CA SER A 79 -37.72 6.55 0.97
C SER A 79 -38.38 7.49 -0.04
N ASP A 80 -39.30 6.94 -0.85
CA ASP A 80 -40.04 7.62 -1.93
C ASP A 80 -39.20 8.20 -3.08
N ILE A 81 -37.90 7.90 -3.13
CA ILE A 81 -37.01 8.34 -4.19
C ILE A 81 -36.73 7.17 -5.15
N ALA A 82 -36.89 7.43 -6.44
CA ALA A 82 -36.61 6.45 -7.48
C ALA A 82 -35.11 6.37 -7.80
N PHE A 83 -34.58 5.15 -7.82
CA PHE A 83 -33.19 4.84 -8.13
C PHE A 83 -33.08 3.92 -9.33
N ILE A 84 -32.10 4.18 -10.19
CA ILE A 84 -31.82 3.40 -11.39
C ILE A 84 -30.73 2.37 -11.09
N TYR A 85 -30.97 1.11 -11.45
CA TYR A 85 -29.98 0.04 -11.31
C TYR A 85 -28.81 0.21 -12.28
N LEU A 86 -27.58 0.10 -11.77
CA LEU A 86 -26.33 0.26 -12.52
C LEU A 86 -25.61 -1.05 -12.79
N GLY A 87 -26.00 -2.14 -12.15
CA GLY A 87 -25.31 -3.43 -12.22
C GLY A 87 -24.79 -3.92 -10.86
N LYS A 88 -24.15 -5.09 -10.89
CA LYS A 88 -23.50 -5.68 -9.72
C LYS A 88 -21.99 -5.61 -9.89
N ASP A 89 -21.29 -5.05 -8.91
CA ASP A 89 -19.83 -4.99 -8.88
C ASP A 89 -19.30 -5.15 -7.46
N GLN A 90 -18.17 -5.85 -7.31
CA GLN A 90 -17.53 -6.13 -6.01
C GLN A 90 -18.48 -6.72 -4.93
N GLY A 91 -19.52 -7.44 -5.36
CA GLY A 91 -20.54 -8.01 -4.47
C GLY A 91 -21.72 -7.09 -4.14
N PHE A 92 -21.69 -5.82 -4.58
CA PHE A 92 -22.76 -4.85 -4.34
C PHE A 92 -23.64 -4.71 -5.58
N TYR A 93 -24.95 -4.63 -5.36
CA TYR A 93 -25.94 -4.18 -6.35
C TYR A 93 -25.98 -2.65 -6.29
N PHE A 94 -25.52 -1.98 -7.35
CA PHE A 94 -25.41 -0.53 -7.38
C PHE A 94 -26.61 0.13 -8.02
N PHE A 95 -26.97 1.28 -7.45
CA PHE A 95 -28.04 2.15 -7.90
C PHE A 95 -27.59 3.60 -7.88
N ALA A 96 -28.13 4.43 -8.78
CA ALA A 96 -27.95 5.88 -8.79
C ALA A 96 -29.29 6.59 -8.65
N ASP A 97 -29.28 7.77 -8.03
CA ASP A 97 -30.40 8.69 -8.19
C ASP A 97 -30.49 9.18 -9.64
N ARG A 98 -31.67 9.64 -10.08
CA ARG A 98 -31.88 10.09 -11.46
C ARG A 98 -31.01 11.28 -11.87
N ALA A 99 -30.59 12.12 -10.93
CA ALA A 99 -29.72 13.26 -11.22
C ALA A 99 -28.24 12.85 -11.29
N GLY A 100 -27.89 11.63 -10.86
CA GLY A 100 -26.51 11.15 -10.79
C GLY A 100 -25.68 11.82 -9.70
N ALA A 101 -26.33 12.44 -8.72
CA ALA A 101 -25.70 13.11 -7.57
C ALA A 101 -24.91 12.14 -6.68
N PHE A 102 -25.39 10.90 -6.55
CA PHE A 102 -24.72 9.86 -5.78
C PHE A 102 -25.06 8.46 -6.28
N ARG A 103 -24.30 7.48 -5.81
CA ARG A 103 -24.57 6.06 -5.99
C ARG A 103 -24.62 5.37 -4.65
N VAL A 104 -25.49 4.38 -4.53
CA VAL A 104 -25.58 3.50 -3.37
C VAL A 104 -25.48 2.05 -3.84
N GLY A 105 -24.65 1.27 -3.15
CA GLY A 105 -24.47 -0.16 -3.36
C GLY A 105 -24.98 -0.93 -2.15
N PHE A 106 -25.70 -2.02 -2.41
CA PHE A 106 -26.20 -2.94 -1.38
C PHE A 106 -25.63 -4.34 -1.59
N LYS A 107 -24.97 -4.88 -0.55
CA LYS A 107 -24.40 -6.22 -0.53
C LYS A 107 -25.25 -7.15 0.33
N ASP A 108 -25.25 -8.43 -0.01
CA ASP A 108 -25.85 -9.46 0.82
C ASP A 108 -25.15 -9.51 2.20
N PRO A 109 -25.89 -9.33 3.32
CA PRO A 109 -25.30 -9.30 4.67
C PRO A 109 -24.68 -10.63 5.09
N ASP A 110 -25.09 -11.74 4.48
CA ASP A 110 -24.57 -13.08 4.78
C ASP A 110 -23.28 -13.38 3.99
N THR A 111 -22.89 -12.50 3.05
CA THR A 111 -21.66 -12.66 2.25
C THR A 111 -20.57 -11.69 2.68
N ASN A 112 -19.30 -12.14 2.73
CA ASN A 112 -18.13 -11.30 3.00
C ASN A 112 -18.33 -10.32 4.18
N GLN A 113 -18.58 -10.87 5.38
CA GLN A 113 -18.91 -10.13 6.60
C GLN A 113 -17.80 -9.18 7.09
N GLY A 114 -16.60 -9.23 6.50
CA GLY A 114 -15.50 -8.29 6.77
C GLY A 114 -15.68 -6.91 6.13
N VAL A 115 -16.73 -6.71 5.33
CA VAL A 115 -17.05 -5.45 4.65
C VAL A 115 -18.51 -5.10 4.95
N HIS A 116 -18.77 -3.84 5.33
CA HIS A 116 -20.13 -3.37 5.60
C HIS A 116 -21.00 -3.42 4.34
N ASP A 117 -22.31 -3.51 4.54
CA ASP A 117 -23.23 -3.94 3.49
C ASP A 117 -23.74 -2.80 2.60
N ILE A 118 -23.61 -1.56 3.07
CA ILE A 118 -24.04 -0.36 2.35
C ILE A 118 -22.82 0.45 1.94
N ARG A 119 -22.72 0.78 0.66
CA ARG A 119 -21.64 1.63 0.13
C ARG A 119 -22.23 2.86 -0.56
N VAL A 120 -21.83 4.05 -0.15
CA VAL A 120 -22.23 5.31 -0.77
C VAL A 120 -21.05 5.92 -1.53
N GLN A 121 -21.35 6.50 -2.70
CA GLN A 121 -20.40 7.25 -3.52
C GLN A 121 -21.01 8.60 -3.90
N LEU A 122 -20.51 9.68 -3.31
CA LEU A 122 -20.89 11.04 -3.64
C LEU A 122 -20.17 11.45 -4.93
N GLN A 123 -20.92 11.97 -5.90
CA GLN A 123 -20.40 12.39 -7.20
C GLN A 123 -20.27 13.91 -7.25
N GLY A 124 -19.32 14.40 -8.05
CA GLY A 124 -19.07 15.85 -8.21
C GLY A 124 -20.34 16.64 -8.54
N ILE A 125 -21.22 16.14 -9.42
CA ILE A 125 -22.49 16.83 -9.74
C ILE A 125 -23.36 17.09 -8.51
N GLY A 126 -23.49 16.12 -7.59
CA GLY A 126 -24.25 16.29 -6.36
C GLY A 126 -23.56 17.25 -5.40
N ILE A 127 -22.23 17.17 -5.32
CA ILE A 127 -21.42 18.03 -4.46
C ILE A 127 -21.48 19.49 -4.93
N TYR A 128 -21.37 19.76 -6.22
CA TYR A 128 -21.47 21.11 -6.77
C TYR A 128 -22.87 21.69 -6.67
N ALA A 129 -23.91 20.85 -6.78
CA ALA A 129 -25.29 21.30 -6.71
C ALA A 129 -25.76 21.59 -5.27
N LEU A 130 -25.36 20.75 -4.31
CA LEU A 130 -25.94 20.74 -2.96
C LEU A 130 -24.94 21.00 -1.83
N GLY A 131 -23.64 20.92 -2.12
CA GLY A 131 -22.59 20.89 -1.12
C GLY A 131 -22.41 19.49 -0.52
N LEU A 132 -21.16 19.12 -0.25
CA LEU A 132 -20.80 17.78 0.21
C LEU A 132 -21.50 17.42 1.53
N ARG A 133 -21.44 18.32 2.52
CA ARG A 133 -21.99 18.09 3.86
C ARG A 133 -23.49 17.83 3.82
N PHE A 134 -24.24 18.74 3.18
CA PHE A 134 -25.68 18.59 3.06
C PHE A 134 -26.06 17.32 2.29
N LEU A 135 -25.37 17.03 1.18
CA LEU A 135 -25.63 15.81 0.41
C LEU A 135 -25.44 14.55 1.25
N ALA A 136 -24.34 14.47 2.01
CA ALA A 136 -24.08 13.34 2.90
C ALA A 136 -25.15 13.22 4.01
N ASP A 137 -25.49 14.34 4.66
CA ASP A 137 -26.51 14.37 5.72
C ASP A 137 -27.89 13.99 5.18
N TYR A 138 -28.24 14.41 3.97
CA TYR A 138 -29.49 14.04 3.31
C TYR A 138 -29.57 12.54 3.02
N ILE A 139 -28.51 11.97 2.42
CA ILE A 139 -28.45 10.53 2.11
C ILE A 139 -28.54 9.71 3.40
N ASN A 140 -27.76 10.06 4.41
CA ASN A 140 -27.63 9.27 5.62
C ASN A 140 -28.81 9.45 6.59
N GLY A 141 -29.27 10.69 6.76
CA GLY A 141 -30.32 11.07 7.71
C GLY A 141 -31.73 10.98 7.16
N THR A 142 -31.91 10.91 5.83
CA THR A 142 -33.23 10.82 5.20
C THR A 142 -33.39 9.54 4.38
N ILE A 143 -32.50 9.31 3.41
CA ILE A 143 -32.70 8.22 2.44
C ILE A 143 -32.45 6.85 3.07
N LEU A 144 -31.32 6.68 3.74
CA LEU A 144 -30.84 5.38 4.22
C LEU A 144 -31.08 5.15 5.71
N LYS A 145 -31.73 6.10 6.39
CA LYS A 145 -31.90 6.11 7.85
C LYS A 145 -32.53 4.82 8.39
N GLU A 146 -33.57 4.33 7.72
CA GLU A 146 -34.35 3.18 8.20
C GLU A 146 -33.61 1.83 8.07
N ILE A 147 -32.51 1.78 7.30
CA ILE A 147 -31.76 0.53 7.03
C ILE A 147 -30.30 0.59 7.49
N SER A 148 -29.90 1.65 8.19
CA SER A 148 -28.51 1.90 8.54
C SER A 148 -28.32 2.45 9.95
N LYS A 149 -27.08 2.38 10.43
CA LYS A 149 -26.61 3.00 11.67
C LYS A 149 -25.72 4.21 11.35
N PRO A 150 -25.61 5.20 12.26
CA PRO A 150 -24.86 6.43 12.02
C PRO A 150 -23.33 6.26 12.16
N ASN A 151 -22.75 5.28 11.46
CA ASN A 151 -21.32 5.00 11.41
C ASN A 151 -20.85 5.00 9.95
N TYR A 152 -20.19 6.08 9.52
CA TYR A 152 -19.83 6.31 8.13
C TYR A 152 -18.32 6.18 7.92
N TYR A 153 -17.87 5.04 7.41
CA TYR A 153 -16.45 4.70 7.28
C TYR A 153 -15.90 5.10 5.91
N ILE A 154 -14.99 6.07 5.87
CA ILE A 154 -14.44 6.56 4.61
C ILE A 154 -13.57 5.49 3.93
N THR A 155 -13.72 5.37 2.61
CA THR A 155 -12.99 4.41 1.77
C THR A 155 -12.19 5.07 0.66
N ARG A 156 -12.65 6.21 0.17
CA ARG A 156 -11.94 7.03 -0.80
C ARG A 156 -12.40 8.48 -0.72
N ALA A 157 -11.47 9.40 -0.94
CA ALA A 157 -11.75 10.81 -1.13
C ALA A 157 -10.82 11.37 -2.22
N ASP A 158 -11.39 12.19 -3.09
CA ASP A 158 -10.64 12.91 -4.12
C ASP A 158 -10.62 14.39 -3.73
N LEU A 159 -9.53 14.84 -3.09
CA LEU A 159 -9.31 16.24 -2.71
C LEU A 159 -8.83 17.00 -3.93
N ASN A 160 -9.41 18.16 -4.24
CA ASN A 160 -9.09 18.86 -5.47
C ASN A 160 -8.99 20.38 -5.31
N ILE A 161 -8.18 21.00 -6.15
CA ILE A 161 -8.13 22.45 -6.34
C ILE A 161 -8.18 22.76 -7.84
N PHE A 162 -9.18 23.52 -8.25
CA PHE A 162 -9.26 24.12 -9.57
C PHE A 162 -8.45 25.41 -9.61
N CYS A 163 -7.83 25.68 -10.75
CA CYS A 163 -7.08 26.90 -10.97
C CYS A 163 -7.31 27.47 -12.38
N GLN A 164 -7.52 28.78 -12.48
CA GLN A 164 -7.57 29.50 -13.75
C GLN A 164 -6.14 29.74 -14.29
N TYR A 165 -5.40 28.65 -14.49
CA TYR A 165 -4.00 28.73 -14.90
C TYR A 165 -3.57 27.48 -15.68
N ASP A 166 -2.66 27.64 -16.63
CA ASP A 166 -2.13 26.53 -17.42
C ASP A 166 -0.96 25.84 -16.72
N LEU A 167 -1.23 24.70 -16.08
CA LEU A 167 -0.22 23.92 -15.36
C LEU A 167 0.66 23.05 -16.28
N GLY A 168 0.21 22.78 -17.51
CA GLY A 168 0.83 21.81 -18.41
C GLY A 168 2.21 22.21 -18.92
N ASN A 169 2.46 23.52 -18.98
CA ASN A 169 3.71 24.09 -19.44
C ASN A 169 4.73 24.34 -18.32
N ILE A 170 4.32 24.26 -17.04
CA ILE A 170 5.19 24.53 -15.89
C ILE A 170 5.57 23.26 -15.15
N ILE A 171 4.61 22.34 -14.96
CA ILE A 171 4.86 21.14 -14.18
C ILE A 171 5.55 20.11 -15.07
N GLU A 172 6.86 20.05 -14.97
CA GLU A 172 7.68 19.01 -15.58
C GLU A 172 7.86 17.85 -14.58
N PRO A 173 7.43 16.62 -14.91
CA PRO A 173 7.57 15.47 -14.02
C PRO A 173 9.01 15.14 -13.59
N GLU A 174 9.99 15.51 -14.40
CA GLU A 174 11.42 15.41 -14.09
C GLU A 174 11.80 16.29 -12.88
N HIS A 175 11.05 17.37 -12.62
CA HIS A 175 11.23 18.27 -11.49
C HIS A 175 10.40 17.86 -10.27
N ILE A 176 9.80 16.67 -10.26
CA ILE A 176 9.00 16.20 -9.15
C ILE A 176 9.81 15.26 -8.26
N VAL A 177 9.95 15.65 -6.99
CA VAL A 177 10.56 14.84 -5.93
C VAL A 177 9.46 14.15 -5.15
N THR A 178 9.44 12.81 -5.22
CA THR A 178 8.51 11.99 -4.46
C THR A 178 9.06 10.57 -4.23
N ARG A 179 8.54 9.90 -3.20
CA ARG A 179 8.78 8.45 -3.01
C ARG A 179 7.93 7.58 -3.93
N LYS A 180 6.94 8.17 -4.61
CA LYS A 180 6.06 7.46 -5.56
C LYS A 180 6.81 7.25 -6.88
N ARG A 181 6.85 5.99 -7.37
CA ARG A 181 7.71 5.61 -8.51
C ARG A 181 7.01 5.57 -9.87
N LYS A 182 5.68 5.69 -9.91
CA LYS A 182 4.90 5.59 -11.16
C LYS A 182 4.55 6.98 -11.67
N PHE A 183 4.85 7.27 -12.92
CA PHE A 183 4.45 8.47 -13.64
C PHE A 183 3.78 8.06 -14.95
N GLU A 184 2.70 8.72 -15.33
CA GLU A 184 1.98 8.44 -16.57
C GLU A 184 1.46 9.76 -17.16
N ARG A 185 1.78 10.04 -18.43
CA ARG A 185 1.35 11.24 -19.14
C ARG A 185 0.38 10.85 -20.24
N ILE A 186 -0.73 11.57 -20.34
CA ILE A 186 -1.63 11.53 -21.49
C ILE A 186 -1.37 12.82 -22.28
N ILE A 187 -0.88 12.67 -23.50
CA ILE A 187 -0.52 13.79 -24.38
C ILE A 187 -1.67 14.02 -25.36
N GLY A 188 -2.11 15.27 -25.42
CA GLY A 188 -3.18 15.73 -26.30
C GLY A 188 -2.74 16.13 -27.69
N LYS A 189 -3.63 16.83 -28.40
CA LYS A 189 -3.35 17.39 -29.74
C LYS A 189 -2.46 18.65 -29.71
N LYS A 190 -2.33 19.35 -28.58
CA LYS A 190 -1.48 20.54 -28.41
C LYS A 190 -0.14 20.17 -27.73
N LYS A 191 0.90 20.99 -27.88
CA LYS A 191 2.19 20.84 -27.16
C LYS A 191 1.90 20.88 -25.65
N GLY A 192 2.31 19.84 -24.91
CA GLY A 192 2.03 19.67 -23.47
C GLY A 192 1.23 18.40 -23.18
N TYR A 193 1.09 18.03 -21.91
CA TYR A 193 0.23 16.92 -21.49
C TYR A 193 -1.20 17.42 -21.20
N GLU A 194 -2.22 16.62 -21.50
CA GLU A 194 -3.61 16.88 -21.09
C GLU A 194 -3.88 16.38 -19.67
N THR A 195 -3.21 15.28 -19.28
CA THR A 195 -3.29 14.71 -17.94
C THR A 195 -1.95 14.11 -17.51
N LEU A 196 -1.56 14.39 -16.28
CA LEU A 196 -0.39 13.83 -15.60
C LEU A 196 -0.86 13.06 -14.37
N TYR A 197 -0.47 11.80 -14.27
CA TYR A 197 -0.64 10.96 -13.08
C TYR A 197 0.70 10.76 -12.37
N ILE A 198 0.71 10.96 -11.06
CA ILE A 198 1.87 10.71 -10.20
C ILE A 198 1.46 9.75 -9.08
N GLY A 199 2.07 8.56 -9.09
CA GLY A 199 1.78 7.45 -8.19
C GLY A 199 0.70 6.49 -8.69
N LYS A 200 0.16 5.72 -7.74
CA LYS A 200 -0.92 4.74 -7.93
C LYS A 200 -1.70 4.60 -6.61
N PRO A 201 -2.91 4.00 -6.61
CA PRO A 201 -3.58 3.65 -5.36
C PRO A 201 -2.63 2.95 -4.37
N PRO A 202 -2.70 3.27 -3.07
CA PRO A 202 -3.81 3.94 -2.39
C PRO A 202 -3.73 5.48 -2.35
N ALA A 203 -2.74 6.12 -2.96
CA ALA A 203 -2.67 7.59 -3.02
C ALA A 203 -1.98 8.06 -4.30
N ARG A 204 -2.67 8.85 -5.12
CA ARG A 204 -2.13 9.38 -6.38
C ARG A 204 -2.56 10.82 -6.62
N LEU A 205 -1.74 11.55 -7.36
CA LEU A 205 -2.06 12.88 -7.88
C LEU A 205 -2.46 12.78 -9.35
N ARG A 206 -3.48 13.53 -9.73
CA ARG A 206 -3.92 13.80 -11.10
C ARG A 206 -3.86 15.30 -11.35
N VAL A 207 -3.17 15.71 -12.40
CA VAL A 207 -3.13 17.11 -12.86
C VAL A 207 -3.61 17.13 -14.29
N TYR A 208 -4.69 17.85 -14.58
CA TYR A 208 -5.27 17.81 -15.92
C TYR A 208 -6.00 19.09 -16.31
N ASN A 209 -6.07 19.31 -17.61
CA ASN A 209 -6.85 20.40 -18.19
C ASN A 209 -8.34 20.03 -18.12
N LYS A 210 -9.05 20.61 -17.15
CA LYS A 210 -10.47 20.32 -16.91
C LYS A 210 -11.36 20.84 -18.04
N ALA A 211 -10.97 21.94 -18.68
CA ALA A 211 -11.69 22.52 -19.80
C ALA A 211 -11.81 21.57 -21.02
N LEU A 212 -10.89 20.62 -21.17
CA LEU A 212 -10.96 19.61 -22.25
C LEU A 212 -11.85 18.41 -21.91
N GLU A 213 -12.10 18.14 -20.62
CA GLU A 213 -12.96 17.02 -20.17
C GLU A 213 -14.45 17.40 -20.18
N ILE A 214 -14.76 18.69 -20.05
CA ILE A 214 -16.15 19.13 -19.83
C ILE A 214 -16.98 19.07 -21.12
N ASP A 215 -18.12 18.40 -21.04
CA ASP A 215 -19.21 18.58 -21.98
C ASP A 215 -20.04 19.80 -21.54
N HIS A 216 -19.91 20.90 -22.27
CA HIS A 216 -20.59 22.16 -21.98
C HIS A 216 -22.12 22.08 -22.01
N THR A 217 -22.68 21.02 -22.61
CA THR A 217 -24.13 20.80 -22.66
C THR A 217 -24.67 19.99 -21.48
N SER A 218 -23.79 19.40 -20.68
CA SER A 218 -24.19 18.52 -19.58
C SER A 218 -24.63 19.29 -18.32
N MET A 219 -25.57 18.70 -17.58
CA MET A 219 -25.98 19.19 -16.25
C MET A 219 -24.81 19.26 -15.26
N LYS A 220 -23.85 18.34 -15.38
CA LYS A 220 -22.63 18.36 -14.56
C LYS A 220 -21.87 19.66 -14.75
N THR A 221 -21.69 20.10 -16.00
CA THR A 221 -21.00 21.36 -16.30
C THR A 221 -21.80 22.57 -15.86
N HIS A 222 -23.14 22.54 -15.93
CA HIS A 222 -23.98 23.61 -15.39
C HIS A 222 -23.74 23.81 -13.88
N PHE A 223 -23.78 22.75 -13.07
CA PHE A 223 -23.55 22.88 -11.63
C PHE A 223 -22.10 23.21 -11.29
N LEU A 224 -21.13 22.62 -12.01
CA LEU A 224 -19.73 22.99 -11.86
C LEU A 224 -19.52 24.49 -12.14
N LYS A 225 -20.14 25.02 -13.19
CA LYS A 225 -20.10 26.45 -13.51
C LYS A 225 -20.65 27.30 -12.38
N SER A 226 -21.85 26.97 -11.89
CA SER A 226 -22.47 27.67 -10.77
C SER A 226 -21.64 27.62 -9.48
N TYR A 227 -20.84 26.57 -9.28
CA TYR A 227 -19.92 26.44 -8.17
C TYR A 227 -18.64 27.28 -8.34
N LEU A 228 -18.09 27.34 -9.55
CA LEU A 228 -16.78 27.94 -9.83
C LEU A 228 -16.79 29.44 -10.15
N GLU A 229 -17.81 29.93 -10.85
CA GLU A 229 -17.87 31.34 -11.27
C GLU A 229 -17.85 32.33 -10.09
N PRO A 230 -18.58 32.09 -8.96
CA PRO A 230 -18.49 32.97 -7.79
C PRO A 230 -17.10 33.03 -7.15
N LEU A 231 -16.26 32.02 -7.42
CA LEU A 231 -14.87 31.92 -6.95
C LEU A 231 -13.86 32.49 -7.96
N GLY A 232 -14.35 33.11 -9.04
CA GLY A 232 -13.54 33.78 -10.06
C GLY A 232 -12.98 32.86 -11.14
N ILE A 233 -13.41 31.58 -11.20
CA ILE A 233 -12.97 30.66 -12.24
C ILE A 233 -13.98 30.68 -13.40
N ASN A 234 -13.50 31.07 -14.58
CA ASN A 234 -14.26 31.08 -15.83
C ASN A 234 -14.11 29.74 -16.55
N VAL A 235 -15.15 28.92 -16.49
CA VAL A 235 -15.24 27.60 -17.13
C VAL A 235 -15.21 27.63 -18.66
N LEU A 236 -15.41 28.82 -19.28
CA LEU A 236 -15.28 29.00 -20.73
C LEU A 236 -13.82 29.24 -21.15
N GLU A 237 -12.95 29.59 -20.21
CA GLU A 237 -11.52 29.73 -20.42
C GLU A 237 -10.77 28.48 -19.94
N PRO A 238 -9.56 28.21 -20.44
CA PRO A 238 -8.76 27.08 -19.96
C PRO A 238 -8.50 27.16 -18.46
N PHE A 239 -8.92 26.12 -17.73
CA PHE A 239 -8.66 25.96 -16.30
C PHE A 239 -8.27 24.51 -16.03
N TRP A 240 -7.46 24.33 -14.99
CA TRP A 240 -6.88 23.04 -14.64
C TRP A 240 -7.42 22.55 -13.31
N ASN A 241 -7.38 21.24 -13.11
CA ASN A 241 -7.69 20.62 -11.83
C ASN A 241 -6.46 19.85 -11.33
N PHE A 242 -6.19 20.03 -10.05
CA PHE A 242 -5.14 19.37 -9.33
C PHE A 242 -5.76 18.54 -8.21
N GLU A 243 -5.64 17.22 -8.29
CA GLU A 243 -6.49 16.31 -7.53
C GLU A 243 -5.73 15.14 -6.91
N PHE A 244 -5.86 14.99 -5.60
CA PHE A 244 -5.34 13.88 -4.83
C PHE A 244 -6.44 12.85 -4.55
N GLU A 245 -6.34 11.70 -5.22
CA GLU A 245 -7.15 10.53 -4.92
C GLU A 245 -6.50 9.74 -3.77
N CYS A 246 -7.20 9.65 -2.65
CA CYS A 246 -6.78 8.99 -1.42
C CYS A 246 -7.73 7.85 -1.06
N HIS A 247 -7.22 6.62 -0.98
CA HIS A 247 -7.98 5.41 -0.59
C HIS A 247 -7.80 5.09 0.89
N ARG A 248 -8.67 4.19 1.40
CA ARG A 248 -8.75 3.74 2.79
C ARG A 248 -7.40 3.46 3.43
N ASP A 249 -6.53 2.72 2.75
CA ASP A 249 -5.23 2.32 3.31
C ASP A 249 -4.28 3.52 3.51
N PHE A 250 -4.44 4.57 2.71
CA PHE A 250 -3.72 5.82 2.91
C PHE A 250 -4.35 6.66 4.02
N LEU A 251 -5.68 6.83 3.99
CA LEU A 251 -6.41 7.61 5.00
C LEU A 251 -6.21 7.08 6.43
N LYS A 252 -6.24 5.75 6.59
CA LYS A 252 -5.98 5.08 7.87
C LYS A 252 -4.60 5.37 8.44
N GLN A 253 -3.60 5.65 7.60
CA GLN A 253 -2.26 6.02 8.08
C GLN A 253 -2.26 7.37 8.80
N TYR A 254 -3.31 8.18 8.68
CA TYR A 254 -3.47 9.47 9.35
C TYR A 254 -4.65 9.50 10.32
N LYS A 255 -5.13 8.32 10.75
CA LYS A 255 -6.33 8.16 11.61
C LYS A 255 -7.62 8.75 11.02
N ILE A 256 -7.68 8.90 9.70
CA ILE A 256 -8.90 9.33 9.01
C ILE A 256 -9.72 8.08 8.70
N ASN A 257 -10.69 7.77 9.56
CA ASN A 257 -11.47 6.53 9.49
C ASN A 257 -12.93 6.78 9.11
N THR A 258 -13.47 7.94 9.49
CA THR A 258 -14.87 8.30 9.26
C THR A 258 -15.02 9.43 8.26
N LEU A 259 -16.24 9.65 7.78
CA LEU A 259 -16.56 10.81 6.96
C LEU A 259 -16.28 12.12 7.71
N ASP A 260 -16.66 12.22 8.99
CA ASP A 260 -16.37 13.42 9.79
C ASP A 260 -14.87 13.64 10.02
N ASP A 261 -14.08 12.56 10.18
CA ASP A 261 -12.62 12.68 10.24
C ASP A 261 -12.06 13.27 8.95
N LEU A 262 -12.55 12.84 7.79
CA LEU A 262 -12.12 13.37 6.51
C LEU A 262 -12.45 14.85 6.41
N LEU A 263 -13.72 15.20 6.65
CA LEU A 263 -14.19 16.57 6.47
C LEU A 263 -13.48 17.53 7.42
N GLY A 264 -13.16 17.10 8.65
CA GLY A 264 -12.47 17.94 9.62
C GLY A 264 -10.97 18.02 9.40
N ASN A 265 -10.38 17.22 8.52
CA ASN A 265 -8.93 17.18 8.26
C ASN A 265 -8.60 17.39 6.76
N ALA A 266 -9.53 17.86 5.94
CA ALA A 266 -9.36 17.92 4.49
C ALA A 266 -8.17 18.81 4.09
N GLU A 267 -8.04 20.00 4.69
CA GLU A 267 -6.92 20.92 4.45
C GLU A 267 -5.58 20.31 4.87
N MET A 268 -5.49 19.78 6.09
CA MET A 268 -4.26 19.15 6.58
C MET A 268 -3.87 17.94 5.74
N LEU A 269 -4.84 17.17 5.26
CA LEU A 269 -4.60 16.04 4.36
C LEU A 269 -4.06 16.49 3.01
N PHE A 270 -4.59 17.59 2.46
CA PHE A 270 -4.08 18.21 1.23
C PHE A 270 -2.63 18.67 1.40
N HIS A 271 -2.32 19.42 2.46
CA HIS A 271 -0.95 19.86 2.76
C HIS A 271 0.01 18.67 2.91
N LYS A 272 -0.41 17.59 3.58
CA LYS A 272 0.39 16.37 3.67
C LYS A 272 0.63 15.67 2.35
N MET A 273 -0.27 15.81 1.39
CA MET A 273 -0.06 15.30 0.03
C MET A 273 0.91 16.20 -0.76
N MET A 274 0.79 17.52 -0.63
CA MET A 274 1.72 18.50 -1.21
C MET A 274 3.16 18.36 -0.66
N GLU A 275 3.32 17.99 0.61
CA GLU A 275 4.63 17.65 1.20
C GLU A 275 5.24 16.37 0.61
N GLN A 276 4.42 15.38 0.26
CA GLN A 276 4.87 14.06 -0.23
C GLN A 276 5.20 14.02 -1.72
N ILE A 277 4.61 14.93 -2.50
CA ILE A 277 4.87 15.10 -3.91
C ILE A 277 5.22 16.56 -4.08
N ARG A 278 6.51 16.86 -4.27
CA ARG A 278 7.00 18.24 -4.37
C ARG A 278 7.46 18.51 -5.78
N LEU A 279 6.91 19.54 -6.41
CA LEU A 279 7.60 20.18 -7.54
C LEU A 279 8.74 21.02 -6.95
N VAL A 280 9.96 20.83 -7.44
CA VAL A 280 11.13 21.57 -6.99
C VAL A 280 11.61 22.54 -8.04
N ASP A 281 12.24 23.63 -7.59
CA ASP A 281 12.84 24.61 -8.47
C ASP A 281 14.29 24.22 -8.81
N THR A 282 14.49 23.61 -9.97
CA THR A 282 15.80 23.13 -10.42
C THR A 282 16.78 24.23 -10.80
N ALA A 283 16.30 25.46 -11.07
CA ALA A 283 17.17 26.60 -11.38
C ALA A 283 18.02 27.03 -10.16
N THR A 284 17.64 26.61 -8.96
CA THR A 284 18.35 26.94 -7.71
C THR A 284 19.50 26.01 -7.36
N ILE A 285 19.66 24.91 -8.10
CA ILE A 285 20.69 23.89 -7.85
C ILE A 285 21.62 23.75 -9.05
N THR A 286 22.82 23.21 -8.80
CA THR A 286 23.83 23.06 -9.84
C THR A 286 23.49 21.94 -10.81
N LEU A 287 23.95 22.02 -12.07
CA LEU A 287 23.85 20.92 -13.05
C LEU A 287 24.41 19.61 -12.50
N LYS A 288 25.50 19.66 -11.74
CA LYS A 288 26.09 18.49 -11.07
C LYS A 288 25.14 17.85 -10.06
N ASP A 289 24.34 18.64 -9.33
CA ASP A 289 23.32 18.10 -8.42
C ASP A 289 22.15 17.47 -9.19
N ILE A 290 21.78 18.03 -10.34
CA ILE A 290 20.74 17.47 -11.24
C ILE A 290 21.22 16.12 -11.81
N GLU A 291 22.43 16.08 -12.40
CA GLU A 291 23.04 14.86 -12.94
C GLU A 291 23.21 13.77 -11.89
N ALA A 292 23.52 14.15 -10.64
CA ALA A 292 23.64 13.22 -9.51
C ALA A 292 22.28 12.84 -8.87
N ASN A 293 21.15 13.24 -9.46
CA ASN A 293 19.79 13.01 -8.96
C ASN A 293 19.56 13.50 -7.52
N ARG A 294 20.07 14.69 -7.20
CA ARG A 294 19.98 15.33 -5.87
C ARG A 294 18.92 16.42 -5.81
N LEU A 295 17.83 16.23 -6.56
CA LEU A 295 16.71 17.16 -6.65
C LEU A 295 16.08 17.49 -5.28
N TYR A 296 16.19 16.60 -4.30
CA TYR A 296 15.69 16.82 -2.94
C TYR A 296 16.30 18.05 -2.23
N LYS A 297 17.45 18.54 -2.70
CA LYS A 297 18.11 19.75 -2.18
C LYS A 297 17.44 21.04 -2.65
N ALA A 298 16.76 20.99 -3.79
CA ALA A 298 16.09 22.16 -4.32
C ALA A 298 14.89 22.54 -3.42
N PRO A 299 14.61 23.86 -3.27
CA PRO A 299 13.44 24.34 -2.59
C PRO A 299 12.19 23.95 -3.38
N THR A 300 11.05 23.92 -2.68
CA THR A 300 9.74 23.70 -3.32
C THR A 300 9.44 24.86 -4.26
N HIS A 301 8.98 24.54 -5.47
CA HIS A 301 8.64 25.51 -6.50
C HIS A 301 7.54 26.46 -6.01
N PRO A 302 7.63 27.78 -6.27
CA PRO A 302 6.68 28.77 -5.76
C PRO A 302 5.22 28.53 -6.16
N LEU A 303 4.96 28.06 -7.38
CA LEU A 303 3.63 27.59 -7.83
C LEU A 303 3.04 26.52 -6.88
N TRP A 304 3.88 25.59 -6.43
CA TRP A 304 3.46 24.49 -5.57
C TRP A 304 3.08 25.00 -4.18
N ASN A 305 3.88 25.93 -3.64
CA ASN A 305 3.57 26.60 -2.38
C ASN A 305 2.28 27.44 -2.48
N TYR A 306 2.06 28.10 -3.62
CA TYR A 306 0.83 28.85 -3.88
C TYR A 306 -0.41 27.95 -3.85
N LEU A 307 -0.40 26.83 -4.59
CA LEU A 307 -1.50 25.86 -4.60
C LEU A 307 -1.72 25.23 -3.22
N ASP A 308 -0.65 24.95 -2.49
CA ASP A 308 -0.70 24.42 -1.13
C ASP A 308 -1.40 25.40 -0.18
N GLN A 309 -0.99 26.67 -0.19
CA GLN A 309 -1.56 27.72 0.66
C GLN A 309 -2.97 28.15 0.26
N ALA A 310 -3.32 28.04 -1.02
CA ALA A 310 -4.64 28.39 -1.53
C ALA A 310 -5.72 27.34 -1.20
N TYR A 311 -5.33 26.14 -0.78
CA TYR A 311 -6.30 25.09 -0.46
C TYR A 311 -7.08 25.43 0.80
N THR A 312 -8.38 25.70 0.63
CA THR A 312 -9.32 26.00 1.72
C THR A 312 -10.57 25.13 1.60
N PHE A 313 -11.06 24.61 2.72
CA PHE A 313 -12.25 23.76 2.78
C PHE A 313 -13.25 24.31 3.79
N ASN A 314 -14.03 25.30 3.35
CA ASN A 314 -14.94 26.07 4.19
C ASN A 314 -16.31 25.38 4.43
N ALA A 315 -16.46 24.11 4.04
CA ALA A 315 -17.72 23.40 4.24
C ALA A 315 -17.98 23.12 5.73
N ILE A 316 -16.93 22.92 6.52
CA ILE A 316 -16.96 22.77 7.98
C ILE A 316 -15.67 23.30 8.61
N ASP A 317 -15.67 23.50 9.94
CA ASP A 317 -14.47 23.88 10.68
C ASP A 317 -13.34 22.86 10.53
N GLN A 318 -12.15 23.34 10.19
CA GLN A 318 -10.97 22.52 9.95
C GLN A 318 -10.10 22.39 11.21
N LYS A 319 -9.62 21.17 11.44
CA LYS A 319 -8.63 20.88 12.49
C LYS A 319 -7.29 21.45 12.06
N LYS A 320 -6.63 22.12 13.00
CA LYS A 320 -5.30 22.73 12.81
C LYS A 320 -4.15 21.86 13.29
N ILE A 321 -4.46 20.66 13.82
CA ILE A 321 -3.47 19.73 14.34
C ILE A 321 -2.80 19.05 13.15
N PRO A 322 -1.45 19.08 13.05
CA PRO A 322 -0.74 18.39 11.97
C PRO A 322 -1.07 16.90 11.92
N LEU A 323 -1.29 16.39 10.71
CA LEU A 323 -1.50 14.96 10.51
C LEU A 323 -0.18 14.20 10.59
N GLU A 324 -0.05 13.39 11.64
CA GLU A 324 1.08 12.49 11.81
C GLU A 324 0.76 11.10 11.27
N ARG A 325 1.70 10.55 10.52
CA ARG A 325 1.60 9.18 10.03
C ARG A 325 1.69 8.22 11.22
N ILE A 326 0.73 7.31 11.35
CA ILE A 326 0.80 6.22 12.32
C ILE A 326 2.00 5.35 11.95
N VAL A 327 3.02 5.39 12.79
CA VAL A 327 4.11 4.43 12.77
C VAL A 327 3.74 3.35 13.76
N TYR A 328 3.21 2.24 13.27
CA TYR A 328 3.10 1.05 14.10
C TYR A 328 4.52 0.55 14.35
N ALA A 329 4.89 0.38 15.63
CA ALA A 329 6.03 -0.47 15.94
C ALA A 329 5.78 -1.82 15.26
N PRO A 330 6.78 -2.42 14.58
CA PRO A 330 6.61 -3.75 14.03
C PRO A 330 6.12 -4.66 15.16
N LYS A 331 4.92 -5.23 15.01
CA LYS A 331 4.39 -6.17 15.98
C LYS A 331 5.37 -7.34 16.01
N GLU A 332 6.09 -7.51 17.10
CA GLU A 332 6.78 -8.79 17.35
C GLU A 332 5.67 -9.83 17.52
N LEU A 333 5.36 -10.55 16.44
CA LEU A 333 4.48 -11.71 16.47
C LEU A 333 5.03 -12.68 17.50
N ASN A 334 4.37 -12.78 18.65
CA ASN A 334 4.70 -13.82 19.61
C ASN A 334 3.99 -15.13 19.19
N ALA A 335 4.38 -16.24 19.83
CA ALA A 335 3.83 -17.55 19.49
C ALA A 335 2.30 -17.61 19.63
N ASN A 336 1.70 -16.85 20.56
CA ASN A 336 0.25 -16.83 20.75
C ASN A 336 -0.45 -16.04 19.64
N ASP A 337 0.11 -14.90 19.21
CA ASP A 337 -0.41 -14.15 18.07
C ASP A 337 -0.43 -15.01 16.80
N PHE A 338 0.65 -15.77 16.57
CA PHE A 338 0.74 -16.71 15.46
C PHE A 338 -0.31 -17.82 15.57
N ILE A 339 -0.47 -18.43 16.75
CA ILE A 339 -1.46 -19.50 16.96
C ILE A 339 -2.88 -18.99 16.68
N GLU A 340 -3.23 -17.78 17.13
CA GLU A 340 -4.55 -17.20 16.90
C GLU A 340 -4.77 -16.84 15.43
N GLU A 341 -3.79 -16.22 14.77
CA GLU A 341 -3.87 -15.93 13.32
C GLU A 341 -3.95 -17.22 12.49
N PHE A 342 -3.20 -18.25 12.87
CA PHE A 342 -3.23 -19.56 12.23
C PHE A 342 -4.57 -20.27 12.44
N ARG A 343 -5.16 -20.19 13.65
CA ARG A 343 -6.52 -20.71 13.92
C ARG A 343 -7.57 -20.03 13.06
N LEU A 344 -7.55 -18.70 13.00
CA LEU A 344 -8.45 -17.92 12.15
C LEU A 344 -8.29 -18.28 10.68
N LEU A 345 -7.05 -18.47 10.22
CA LEU A 345 -6.77 -18.90 8.86
C LEU A 345 -7.34 -20.29 8.60
N THR A 346 -7.07 -21.26 9.48
CA THR A 346 -7.58 -22.65 9.36
C THR A 346 -9.11 -22.69 9.37
N GLN A 347 -9.74 -21.85 10.20
CA GLN A 347 -11.20 -21.70 10.22
C GLN A 347 -11.74 -21.18 8.88
N LYS A 348 -11.10 -20.18 8.27
CA LYS A 348 -11.46 -19.70 6.93
C LYS A 348 -11.28 -20.78 5.85
N TYR A 349 -10.22 -21.59 5.93
CA TYR A 349 -10.03 -22.73 5.02
C TYR A 349 -11.18 -23.74 5.11
N ALA A 350 -11.65 -24.03 6.33
CA ALA A 350 -12.81 -24.90 6.57
C ALA A 350 -14.11 -24.27 6.04
N GLU A 351 -14.35 -22.98 6.30
CA GLU A 351 -15.52 -22.23 5.80
C GLU A 351 -15.59 -22.18 4.27
N HIS A 352 -14.43 -22.20 3.58
CA HIS A 352 -14.35 -22.19 2.12
C HIS A 352 -14.13 -23.57 1.48
N SER A 353 -14.26 -24.67 2.25
CA SER A 353 -14.11 -26.06 1.78
C SER A 353 -12.80 -26.33 1.02
N VAL A 354 -11.73 -25.63 1.37
CA VAL A 354 -10.40 -25.86 0.80
C VAL A 354 -9.74 -26.98 1.58
N ILE A 355 -9.40 -28.07 0.89
CA ILE A 355 -8.71 -29.22 1.50
C ILE A 355 -7.28 -28.80 1.81
N VAL A 356 -6.95 -28.70 3.10
CA VAL A 356 -5.57 -28.46 3.55
C VAL A 356 -4.89 -29.81 3.74
N ASN A 357 -3.84 -30.05 2.95
CA ASN A 357 -2.97 -31.20 3.14
C ASN A 357 -2.15 -31.01 4.43
N TYR A 358 -2.34 -31.91 5.40
CA TYR A 358 -1.66 -31.86 6.69
C TYR A 358 -0.13 -31.91 6.58
N GLU A 359 0.40 -32.59 5.55
CA GLU A 359 1.85 -32.68 5.34
C GLU A 359 2.43 -31.37 4.79
N GLU A 360 1.79 -30.76 3.79
CA GLU A 360 2.19 -29.44 3.26
C GLU A 360 2.13 -28.35 4.34
N LEU A 361 1.09 -28.38 5.18
CA LEU A 361 0.96 -27.46 6.30
C LEU A 361 2.10 -27.65 7.31
N ARG A 362 2.46 -28.90 7.61
CA ARG A 362 3.57 -29.25 8.49
C ARG A 362 4.91 -28.78 7.90
N ASP A 363 5.12 -28.94 6.61
CA ASP A 363 6.33 -28.51 5.91
C ASP A 363 6.46 -26.99 5.91
N VAL A 364 5.38 -26.25 5.60
CA VAL A 364 5.36 -24.78 5.69
C VAL A 364 5.62 -24.30 7.12
N LEU A 365 5.03 -24.95 8.13
CA LEU A 365 5.29 -24.64 9.54
C LEU A 365 6.75 -24.91 9.93
N HIS A 366 7.34 -25.99 9.41
CA HIS A 366 8.73 -26.37 9.64
C HIS A 366 9.71 -25.41 8.95
N GLU A 367 9.45 -25.04 7.70
CA GLU A 367 10.21 -24.06 6.93
C GLU A 367 10.14 -22.66 7.54
N SER A 368 8.97 -22.27 8.05
CA SER A 368 8.74 -20.94 8.66
C SER A 368 9.50 -20.73 9.98
N ARG A 369 10.02 -21.80 10.61
CA ARG A 369 10.70 -21.79 11.93
C ARG A 369 9.84 -21.23 13.09
N LEU A 370 8.52 -21.09 12.89
CA LEU A 370 7.58 -20.49 13.85
C LEU A 370 7.28 -21.38 15.08
N TRP A 371 7.74 -22.64 15.09
CA TRP A 371 7.68 -23.55 16.23
C TRP A 371 8.72 -23.30 17.33
N LEU A 372 9.64 -22.33 17.14
CA LEU A 372 10.73 -22.10 18.10
C LEU A 372 10.51 -20.81 18.88
N THR A 373 9.95 -20.93 20.08
CA THR A 373 9.91 -19.82 21.05
C THR A 373 11.33 -19.27 21.34
N LYS A 374 11.46 -18.00 21.78
CA LYS A 374 12.76 -17.40 22.20
C LYS A 374 13.48 -18.24 23.29
N LYS A 375 12.75 -19.08 24.02
CA LYS A 375 13.30 -20.07 24.98
C LYS A 375 13.95 -21.27 24.26
N ALA A 376 13.42 -21.71 23.12
CA ALA A 376 13.98 -22.76 22.26
C ALA A 376 15.15 -22.25 21.39
N GLN A 377 15.12 -21.01 20.89
CA GLN A 377 16.26 -20.41 20.18
C GLN A 377 17.48 -20.19 21.08
N LYS A 378 17.28 -19.97 22.40
CA LYS A 378 18.39 -19.90 23.36
C LYS A 378 19.06 -21.24 23.65
N VAL A 379 18.44 -22.37 23.29
CA VAL A 379 18.96 -23.72 23.55
C VAL A 379 19.79 -24.27 22.37
N ILE A 380 19.69 -23.69 21.17
CA ILE A 380 20.61 -24.02 20.08
C ILE A 380 21.71 -22.95 20.03
N LYS A 381 22.63 -23.00 20.99
CA LYS A 381 24.01 -22.71 20.62
C LYS A 381 24.50 -23.93 19.85
N PRO A 382 25.21 -23.79 18.71
CA PRO A 382 25.99 -24.90 18.21
C PRO A 382 26.81 -25.38 19.40
N PHE A 383 26.69 -26.66 19.76
CA PHE A 383 27.47 -27.22 20.83
C PHE A 383 28.93 -26.82 20.58
N VAL A 384 29.48 -26.00 21.50
CA VAL A 384 30.87 -25.56 21.43
C VAL A 384 31.63 -26.64 22.16
N PRO A 385 32.34 -27.55 21.44
CA PRO A 385 33.06 -28.60 22.11
C PRO A 385 34.05 -28.00 23.10
N ILE A 386 34.02 -28.48 24.34
CA ILE A 386 34.92 -28.05 25.39
C ILE A 386 36.29 -28.67 25.09
N GLU A 387 37.34 -27.85 25.00
CA GLU A 387 38.72 -28.34 24.91
C GLU A 387 39.13 -28.94 26.26
N LEU A 388 39.36 -30.25 26.28
CA LEU A 388 40.00 -30.94 27.39
C LEU A 388 41.49 -31.11 27.06
N GLN A 389 42.36 -30.53 27.89
CA GLN A 389 43.81 -30.72 27.80
C GLN A 389 44.26 -31.65 28.92
N THR A 390 44.77 -32.82 28.54
CA THR A 390 45.44 -33.74 29.47
C THR A 390 46.87 -33.94 28.99
N ASP A 391 47.83 -33.51 29.82
CA ASP A 391 49.30 -33.63 29.87
C ASP A 391 50.16 -33.97 28.63
N GLN A 392 49.62 -33.98 27.41
CA GLN A 392 50.32 -34.00 26.11
C GLN A 392 49.40 -33.90 24.87
N ARG A 393 48.06 -33.98 24.98
CA ARG A 393 47.13 -33.84 23.83
C ARG A 393 45.86 -33.07 24.16
N LYS A 394 45.28 -32.43 23.13
CA LYS A 394 44.01 -31.72 23.21
C LYS A 394 42.89 -32.56 22.62
N TYR A 395 41.75 -32.55 23.31
CA TYR A 395 40.53 -33.25 22.90
C TYR A 395 39.37 -32.26 22.85
N LEU A 396 38.43 -32.52 21.96
CA LEU A 396 37.11 -31.90 21.93
C LEU A 396 36.12 -32.91 22.50
N LEU A 397 35.39 -32.51 23.53
CA LEU A 397 34.31 -33.35 24.06
C LEU A 397 33.09 -33.22 23.15
N THR A 398 32.38 -34.32 22.88
CA THR A 398 31.03 -34.33 22.27
C THR A 398 29.96 -33.92 23.29
N ARG A 399 28.69 -33.80 22.86
CA ARG A 399 27.56 -33.60 23.77
C ARG A 399 27.42 -34.68 24.85
N ASN A 400 27.84 -35.91 24.55
CA ASN A 400 27.84 -37.04 25.49
C ASN A 400 29.15 -37.13 26.29
N HIS A 401 29.98 -36.09 26.26
CA HIS A 401 31.29 -36.00 26.94
C HIS A 401 32.31 -37.03 26.44
N THR A 402 32.15 -37.56 25.23
CA THR A 402 33.13 -38.43 24.59
C THR A 402 34.31 -37.61 24.09
N ALA A 403 35.54 -38.01 24.45
CA ALA A 403 36.74 -37.29 24.04
C ALA A 403 37.14 -37.61 22.59
N VAL A 404 37.10 -36.61 21.72
CA VAL A 404 37.51 -36.68 20.32
C VAL A 404 38.87 -36.01 20.17
N ALA A 405 39.87 -36.73 19.68
CA ALA A 405 41.20 -36.18 19.47
C ALA A 405 41.16 -35.03 18.45
N ILE A 406 41.80 -33.90 18.78
CA ILE A 406 41.97 -32.78 17.85
C ILE A 406 43.05 -33.13 16.83
N LEU A 407 42.75 -32.96 15.54
CA LEU A 407 43.74 -33.11 14.50
C LEU A 407 44.71 -31.92 14.49
N PRO A 408 46.01 -32.16 14.23
CA PRO A 408 46.95 -31.07 13.99
C PRO A 408 46.55 -30.26 12.75
N LYS A 409 47.07 -29.04 12.63
CA LYS A 409 46.78 -28.14 11.50
C LYS A 409 47.14 -28.74 10.13
N SER A 410 48.11 -29.65 10.09
CA SER A 410 48.45 -30.44 8.90
C SER A 410 48.79 -31.87 9.34
N LEU A 411 48.23 -32.84 8.61
CA LEU A 411 48.51 -34.27 8.79
C LEU A 411 49.74 -34.73 7.98
N GLU A 412 50.28 -33.90 7.09
CA GLU A 412 51.41 -34.27 6.23
C GLU A 412 52.71 -34.47 7.00
N TYR A 413 52.87 -33.76 8.13
CA TYR A 413 54.11 -33.72 8.90
C TYR A 413 54.12 -34.59 10.16
N ILE A 414 53.07 -35.38 10.39
CA ILE A 414 53.04 -36.31 11.54
C ILE A 414 53.60 -37.68 11.18
N SER A 415 54.17 -38.38 12.16
CA SER A 415 54.71 -39.73 11.94
C SER A 415 53.60 -40.74 11.65
N ASP A 416 53.92 -41.83 10.92
CA ASP A 416 52.94 -42.91 10.67
C ASP A 416 52.44 -43.53 11.99
N THR A 417 53.31 -43.61 13.00
CA THR A 417 52.96 -44.08 14.35
C THR A 417 51.93 -43.17 15.01
N GLU A 418 52.07 -41.84 14.87
CA GLU A 418 51.08 -40.88 15.38
C GLU A 418 49.76 -40.93 14.61
N LEU A 419 49.81 -41.12 13.29
CA LEU A 419 48.62 -41.24 12.44
C LEU A 419 47.79 -42.48 12.79
N ILE A 420 48.44 -43.63 13.01
CA ILE A 420 47.80 -44.86 13.52
C ILE A 420 47.22 -44.65 14.92
N THR A 421 47.93 -43.89 15.77
CA THR A 421 47.44 -43.58 17.12
C THR A 421 46.18 -42.69 17.05
N LEU A 422 46.12 -41.70 16.16
CA LEU A 422 44.94 -40.86 15.96
C LEU A 422 43.73 -41.66 15.45
N GLU A 423 43.95 -42.56 14.49
CA GLU A 423 42.90 -43.46 13.98
C GLU A 423 42.31 -44.32 15.12
N SER A 424 43.17 -44.94 15.93
CA SER A 424 42.73 -45.77 17.07
C SER A 424 41.90 -44.97 18.08
N LEU A 425 42.31 -43.74 18.38
CA LEU A 425 41.57 -42.85 19.28
C LEU A 425 40.21 -42.43 18.72
N LEU A 426 40.12 -42.15 17.41
CA LEU A 426 38.88 -41.77 16.75
C LEU A 426 37.90 -42.94 16.64
N ILE A 427 38.39 -44.16 16.37
CA ILE A 427 37.58 -45.38 16.38
C ILE A 427 37.02 -45.64 17.78
N LYS A 428 37.86 -45.49 18.82
CA LYS A 428 37.41 -45.62 20.21
C LYS A 428 36.32 -44.60 20.56
N ALA A 429 36.49 -43.35 20.16
CA ALA A 429 35.48 -42.31 20.35
C ALA A 429 34.18 -42.62 19.59
N LEU A 430 34.28 -43.12 18.35
CA LEU A 430 33.11 -43.50 17.56
C LEU A 430 32.32 -44.62 18.22
N HIS A 431 32.99 -45.68 18.67
CA HIS A 431 32.34 -46.80 19.37
C HIS A 431 31.67 -46.36 20.67
N GLN A 432 32.28 -45.42 21.40
CA GLN A 432 31.68 -44.83 22.60
C GLN A 432 30.41 -44.04 22.24
N GLU A 433 30.45 -43.20 21.20
CA GLU A 433 29.27 -42.44 20.76
C GLU A 433 28.13 -43.33 20.26
N LEU A 434 28.44 -44.38 19.50
CA LEU A 434 27.44 -45.30 18.98
C LEU A 434 26.70 -46.08 20.08
N SER A 435 27.22 -46.10 21.32
CA SER A 435 26.56 -46.71 22.47
C SER A 435 25.46 -45.84 23.10
N TYR A 436 25.38 -44.55 22.74
CA TYR A 436 24.33 -43.64 23.21
C TYR A 436 23.13 -43.61 22.25
N GLN A 437 21.95 -43.33 22.80
CA GLN A 437 20.70 -43.25 22.04
C GLN A 437 20.62 -41.97 21.17
N ASP A 438 21.25 -40.88 21.61
CA ASP A 438 21.35 -39.59 20.88
C ASP A 438 22.82 -39.33 20.52
N GLN A 439 23.22 -39.77 19.33
CA GLN A 439 24.62 -39.88 18.91
C GLN A 439 25.16 -38.57 18.33
N ASP A 440 26.35 -38.13 18.74
CA ASP A 440 27.01 -36.92 18.21
C ASP A 440 28.30 -37.26 17.46
N ILE A 441 28.16 -37.89 16.29
CA ILE A 441 29.28 -38.49 15.53
C ILE A 441 29.90 -37.59 14.47
N SER A 442 29.34 -36.41 14.19
CA SER A 442 29.72 -35.62 13.01
C SER A 442 31.18 -35.19 13.01
N LEU A 443 31.72 -34.80 14.18
CA LEU A 443 33.12 -34.40 14.31
C LEU A 443 34.07 -35.61 14.17
N ILE A 444 33.67 -36.75 14.74
CA ILE A 444 34.45 -37.99 14.72
C ILE A 444 34.57 -38.50 13.29
N VAL A 445 33.46 -38.56 12.54
CA VAL A 445 33.45 -38.99 11.13
C VAL A 445 34.35 -38.09 10.28
N LYS A 446 34.25 -36.76 10.46
CA LYS A 446 35.09 -35.80 9.75
C LYS A 446 36.58 -36.01 10.01
N HIS A 447 36.97 -36.20 11.28
CA HIS A 447 38.38 -36.43 11.63
C HIS A 447 38.88 -37.78 11.12
N THR A 448 38.06 -38.83 11.20
CA THR A 448 38.40 -40.16 10.69
C THR A 448 38.62 -40.13 9.18
N GLN A 449 37.77 -39.42 8.44
CA GLN A 449 37.92 -39.26 7.00
C GLN A 449 39.24 -38.57 6.64
N ALA A 450 39.59 -37.47 7.31
CA ALA A 450 40.85 -36.76 7.06
C ALA A 450 42.09 -37.64 7.33
N VAL A 451 42.06 -38.46 8.39
CA VAL A 451 43.13 -39.42 8.70
C VAL A 451 43.22 -40.51 7.63
N ASN A 452 42.09 -41.04 7.17
CA ASN A 452 42.07 -42.06 6.12
C ASN A 452 42.57 -41.53 4.77
N GLU A 453 42.17 -40.32 4.40
CA GLU A 453 42.63 -39.65 3.17
C GLU A 453 44.15 -39.47 3.18
N GLU A 454 44.73 -39.07 4.31
CA GLU A 454 46.19 -38.95 4.45
C GLU A 454 46.89 -40.32 4.37
N LYS A 455 46.33 -41.37 4.98
CA LYS A 455 46.89 -42.73 4.88
C LYS A 455 46.90 -43.25 3.43
N GLU A 456 45.81 -43.04 2.69
CA GLU A 456 45.73 -43.43 1.29
C GLU A 456 46.71 -42.63 0.42
N ARG A 457 46.88 -41.34 0.70
CA ARG A 457 47.89 -40.50 0.05
C ARG A 457 49.31 -41.03 0.26
N ARG A 458 49.67 -41.42 1.49
CA ARG A 458 50.99 -42.00 1.79
C ARG A 458 51.21 -43.35 1.12
N ARG A 459 50.19 -44.20 1.07
CA ARG A 459 50.23 -45.49 0.34
C ARG A 459 50.41 -45.31 -1.16
N ALA A 460 49.73 -44.33 -1.76
CA ALA A 460 49.90 -43.99 -3.17
C ALA A 460 51.34 -43.50 -3.46
N GLY A 461 51.88 -42.62 -2.61
CA GLY A 461 53.27 -42.14 -2.73
C GLY A 461 54.33 -43.24 -2.54
N GLN A 462 54.11 -44.21 -1.64
CA GLN A 462 54.99 -45.37 -1.49
C GLN A 462 54.95 -46.30 -2.71
N LYS A 463 53.77 -46.58 -3.27
CA LYS A 463 53.63 -47.36 -4.51
C LYS A 463 54.30 -46.68 -5.70
N GLU A 464 54.20 -45.35 -5.79
CA GLU A 464 54.96 -44.59 -6.78
C GLU A 464 56.47 -44.74 -6.53
N LEU A 465 56.99 -44.57 -5.32
CA LEU A 465 58.42 -44.77 -5.03
C LEU A 465 58.92 -46.19 -5.33
N GLU A 466 58.12 -47.22 -5.06
CA GLU A 466 58.44 -48.62 -5.37
C GLU A 466 58.47 -48.89 -6.89
N LEU A 467 57.60 -48.24 -7.68
CA LEU A 467 57.59 -48.33 -9.15
C LEU A 467 58.82 -47.68 -9.80
N TRP A 468 59.51 -46.76 -9.11
CA TRP A 468 60.73 -46.10 -9.58
C TRP A 468 62.02 -46.79 -9.12
N GLN A 469 61.93 -47.86 -8.29
CA GLN A 469 63.06 -48.64 -7.80
C GLN A 469 63.21 -50.03 -8.48
N VAL A 470 62.45 -50.32 -9.53
CA VAL A 470 62.56 -51.55 -10.36
C VAL A 470 63.33 -51.29 -11.66
#